data_AF-A0A1F8U3G0-F1
#
_entry.id   AF-A0A1F8U3G0-F1
#
_cell.length_a   1.000
_cell.length_b   1.000
_cell.length_c   1.000
_cell.angle_alpha   90.00
_cell.angle_beta   90.00
_cell.angle_gamma   90.00
#
_symmetry.space_group_name_H-M   'P 1'
#
loop_
_entity.id
_entity.type
_entity.pdbx_description
1 polymer ?
#
loop_
_entity_poly.entity_id
_entity_poly.type
_entity_poly.pdbx_seq_one_letter_code
_entity_poly.pdbx_strand_id
1 'polypeptide(L)'
;MRGRALQKQNKYYQWWANTEKRIQRLAIFLFIVLYALQLFNFVLEQRSSGPLSYALGKLEGVAIAESQTQINTGTIELSVMSKSDYSNIDIYLNGEFYQSFHQKSITLQVKNNDIIEVSGIKSEYPATIKITSITDNVISPKQDNIIKVSNNFKQVGRIRLK
;
A
#
# COMPACT_ATOMS: atom_id res chain seq x y z
N MET A 1 0.46 74.62 -19.07
CA MET A 1 0.82 73.23 -19.45
C MET A 1 0.43 72.15 -18.41
N ARG A 2 0.18 72.46 -17.13
CA ARG A 2 -0.14 71.46 -16.08
C ARG A 2 -1.48 70.70 -16.23
N GLY A 3 -2.52 71.29 -16.83
CA GLY A 3 -3.84 70.65 -16.95
C GLY A 3 -3.92 69.42 -17.87
N ARG A 4 -3.13 69.39 -18.96
CA ARG A 4 -3.12 68.26 -19.91
C ARG A 4 -2.44 67.02 -19.34
N ALA A 5 -1.43 67.20 -18.48
CA ALA A 5 -0.74 66.09 -17.82
C ALA A 5 -1.66 65.42 -16.78
N LEU A 6 -2.38 66.20 -15.98
CA LEU A 6 -3.33 65.69 -14.98
C LEU A 6 -4.50 64.93 -15.62
N GLN A 7 -5.01 65.38 -16.77
CA GLN A 7 -6.06 64.67 -17.50
C GLN A 7 -5.60 63.30 -18.03
N LYS A 8 -4.37 63.20 -18.54
CA LYS A 8 -3.80 61.91 -18.98
C LYS A 8 -3.59 60.97 -17.79
N GLN A 9 -3.11 61.49 -16.66
CA GLN A 9 -2.91 60.73 -15.44
C GLN A 9 -4.24 60.19 -14.88
N ASN A 10 -5.30 61.01 -14.86
CA ASN A 10 -6.61 60.59 -14.37
C ASN A 10 -7.26 59.52 -15.28
N LYS A 11 -7.11 59.64 -16.60
CA LYS A 11 -7.55 58.59 -17.56
C LYS A 11 -6.82 57.27 -17.34
N TYR A 12 -5.52 57.32 -17.04
CA TYR A 12 -4.72 56.12 -16.73
C TYR A 12 -5.21 55.44 -15.45
N TYR A 13 -5.45 56.20 -14.37
CA TYR A 13 -6.00 55.63 -13.13
C TYR A 13 -7.39 55.03 -13.32
N GLN A 14 -8.27 55.69 -14.07
CA GLN A 14 -9.61 55.16 -14.36
C GLN A 14 -9.55 53.88 -15.22
N TRP A 15 -8.64 53.83 -16.21
CA TRP A 15 -8.42 52.63 -17.01
C TRP A 15 -7.90 51.47 -16.14
N TRP A 16 -6.92 51.73 -15.29
CA TRP A 16 -6.38 50.73 -14.35
C TRP A 16 -7.42 50.22 -13.37
N ALA A 17 -8.21 51.12 -12.76
CA ALA A 17 -9.25 50.73 -11.81
C ALA A 17 -10.33 49.83 -12.47
N ASN A 18 -10.64 50.06 -13.74
CA ASN A 18 -11.58 49.21 -14.48
C ASN A 18 -10.96 47.86 -14.85
N THR A 19 -9.68 47.83 -15.21
CA THR A 19 -8.95 46.59 -15.50
C THR A 19 -8.79 45.74 -14.24
N GLU A 20 -8.45 46.36 -13.10
CA GLU A 20 -8.33 45.70 -11.80
C GLU A 20 -9.65 45.03 -11.41
N LYS A 21 -10.78 45.75 -11.50
CA LYS A 21 -12.11 45.19 -11.22
C LYS A 21 -12.46 44.01 -12.12
N ARG A 22 -12.05 44.04 -13.39
CA ARG A 22 -12.28 42.92 -14.34
C ARG A 22 -11.44 41.71 -13.97
N ILE A 23 -10.16 41.91 -13.65
CA ILE A 23 -9.25 40.84 -13.22
C ILE A 23 -9.75 40.22 -11.91
N GLN A 24 -10.13 41.04 -10.92
CA GLN A 24 -10.66 40.55 -9.64
C GLN A 24 -11.93 39.72 -9.84
N ARG A 25 -12.89 40.17 -10.65
CA ARG A 25 -14.10 39.40 -10.95
C ARG A 25 -13.79 38.07 -11.64
N LEU A 26 -12.85 38.07 -12.58
CA LEU A 26 -12.43 36.87 -13.30
C LEU A 26 -11.72 35.89 -12.36
N ALA A 27 -10.85 36.38 -11.47
CA ALA A 27 -10.16 35.57 -10.46
C ALA A 27 -11.15 34.92 -9.48
N ILE A 28 -12.13 35.69 -8.98
CA ILE A 28 -13.18 35.16 -8.10
C ILE A 28 -14.02 34.10 -8.83
N PHE A 29 -14.40 34.37 -10.08
CA PHE A 29 -15.14 33.40 -10.89
C PHE A 29 -14.35 32.09 -11.07
N LEU A 30 -13.07 32.17 -11.44
CA LEU A 30 -12.21 30.99 -11.57
C LEU A 30 -12.06 30.25 -10.25
N PHE A 31 -11.89 30.97 -9.13
CA PHE A 31 -11.79 30.36 -7.81
C PHE A 31 -13.07 29.59 -7.45
N ILE A 32 -14.25 30.15 -7.72
CA ILE A 32 -15.53 29.48 -7.50
C ILE A 32 -15.65 28.24 -8.38
N VAL A 33 -15.26 28.32 -9.66
CA VAL A 33 -15.28 27.17 -10.58
C VAL A 33 -14.36 26.06 -10.09
N LEU A 34 -13.12 26.39 -9.70
CA LEU A 34 -12.17 25.42 -9.16
C LEU A 34 -12.69 24.78 -7.87
N TYR A 35 -13.26 25.57 -6.98
CA TYR A 35 -13.84 25.08 -5.73
C TYR A 35 -15.05 24.16 -5.98
N ALA A 36 -15.91 24.51 -6.95
CA ALA A 36 -17.03 23.67 -7.36
C ALA A 36 -16.56 22.35 -7.99
N LEU A 37 -15.52 22.37 -8.81
CA LEU A 37 -14.89 21.16 -9.36
C LEU A 37 -14.30 20.29 -8.24
N GLN A 38 -13.66 20.90 -7.24
CA GLN A 38 -13.13 20.16 -6.09
C GLN A 38 -14.23 19.49 -5.28
N LEU A 39 -15.33 20.19 -5.01
CA LEU A 39 -16.50 19.62 -4.31
C LEU A 39 -17.17 18.53 -5.14
N PHE A 40 -17.32 18.74 -6.45
CA PHE A 40 -17.86 17.74 -7.37
C PHE A 40 -17.00 16.48 -7.35
N ASN A 41 -15.67 16.61 -7.47
CA ASN A 41 -14.74 15.49 -7.38
C ASN A 41 -14.82 14.78 -6.04
N PHE A 42 -14.85 15.51 -4.92
CA PHE A 42 -14.97 14.93 -3.58
C PHE A 42 -16.26 14.11 -3.40
N VAL A 43 -17.40 14.62 -3.88
CA VAL A 43 -18.69 13.91 -3.82
C VAL A 43 -18.70 12.71 -4.77
N LEU A 44 -18.07 12.82 -5.94
CA LEU A 44 -18.00 11.74 -6.90
C LEU A 44 -17.08 10.62 -6.41
N GLU A 45 -15.90 10.96 -5.86
CA GLU A 45 -14.95 10.03 -5.25
C GLU A 45 -15.56 9.26 -4.08
N GLN A 46 -16.49 9.88 -3.33
CA GLN A 46 -17.27 9.20 -2.29
C GLN A 46 -18.35 8.24 -2.83
N ARG A 47 -18.76 8.35 -4.09
CA ARG A 47 -19.84 7.54 -4.70
C ARG A 47 -19.39 6.55 -5.78
N SER A 48 -18.29 6.83 -6.48
CA SER A 48 -17.67 5.95 -7.47
C SER A 48 -16.36 6.58 -7.93
N SER A 49 -15.27 5.82 -7.91
CA SER A 49 -13.99 6.15 -8.57
C SER A 49 -14.24 6.78 -9.95
N GLY A 50 -14.13 8.10 -10.04
CA GLY A 50 -14.54 8.87 -11.21
C GLY A 50 -13.65 8.55 -12.42
N PRO A 51 -14.17 8.69 -13.66
CA PRO A 51 -13.45 8.35 -14.89
C PRO A 51 -12.15 9.17 -15.11
N LEU A 52 -12.03 10.33 -14.47
CA LEU A 52 -10.83 11.18 -14.53
C LEU A 52 -9.65 10.62 -13.73
N SER A 53 -9.89 10.00 -12.57
CA SER A 53 -8.83 9.35 -11.77
C SER A 53 -8.23 8.15 -12.49
N TYR A 54 -9.04 7.43 -13.28
CA TYR A 54 -8.58 6.29 -14.08
C TYR A 54 -7.66 6.72 -15.25
N ALA A 55 -7.95 7.87 -15.86
CA ALA A 55 -7.15 8.41 -16.96
C ALA A 55 -5.82 9.01 -16.47
N LEU A 56 -5.81 9.74 -15.35
CA LEU A 56 -4.58 10.26 -14.74
C LEU A 56 -3.72 9.15 -14.11
N GLY A 57 -4.33 8.18 -13.41
CA GLY A 57 -3.60 7.06 -12.80
C GLY A 57 -2.88 6.17 -13.82
N LYS A 58 -3.38 6.09 -15.06
CA LYS A 58 -2.70 5.38 -16.16
C LYS A 58 -1.47 6.12 -16.70
N LEU A 59 -1.39 7.44 -16.51
CA LEU A 59 -0.27 8.28 -16.94
C LEU A 59 0.78 8.48 -15.84
N GLU A 60 0.38 8.50 -14.57
CA GLU A 60 1.29 8.68 -13.42
C GLU A 60 1.88 7.37 -12.87
N GLY A 61 1.42 6.22 -13.38
CA GLY A 61 1.74 4.92 -12.78
C GLY A 61 0.87 4.73 -11.53
N VAL A 62 -0.06 3.79 -11.62
CA VAL A 62 -1.06 3.54 -10.57
C VAL A 62 -0.34 3.26 -9.24
N ALA A 63 -0.50 4.16 -8.27
CA ALA A 63 -0.22 3.83 -6.88
C ALA A 63 -1.09 2.61 -6.52
N ILE A 64 -0.45 1.53 -6.06
CA ILE A 64 -1.06 0.22 -5.72
C ILE A 64 -1.94 0.32 -4.46
N ALA A 65 -2.70 1.41 -4.30
CA ALA A 65 -3.61 1.64 -3.19
C ALA A 65 -5.07 1.30 -3.56
N GLU A 66 -5.42 1.26 -4.85
CA GLU A 66 -6.79 1.05 -5.32
C GLU A 66 -7.02 -0.21 -6.16
N SER A 67 -6.06 -1.13 -6.24
CA SER A 67 -6.42 -2.51 -6.60
C SER A 67 -7.06 -3.18 -5.37
N GLN A 68 -8.34 -2.90 -5.13
CA GLN A 68 -9.24 -3.86 -4.51
C GLN A 68 -9.49 -5.05 -5.46
N THR A 69 -8.45 -5.54 -6.15
CA THR A 69 -8.34 -6.97 -6.38
C THR A 69 -8.47 -7.58 -5.00
N GLN A 70 -9.46 -8.44 -4.78
CA GLN A 70 -9.40 -9.39 -3.66
C GLN A 70 -7.95 -9.82 -3.54
N ILE A 71 -7.24 -9.35 -2.51
CA ILE A 71 -5.86 -9.77 -2.33
C ILE A 71 -6.03 -11.25 -2.06
N ASN A 72 -5.72 -12.07 -3.08
CA ASN A 72 -5.78 -13.49 -2.96
C ASN A 72 -4.73 -13.82 -1.90
N THR A 73 -5.19 -14.05 -0.68
CA THR A 73 -4.37 -14.38 0.47
C THR A 73 -4.60 -15.84 0.81
N GLY A 74 -3.51 -16.55 1.06
CA GLY A 74 -3.55 -17.86 1.66
C GLY A 74 -3.31 -17.77 3.16
N THR A 75 -3.71 -18.80 3.89
CA THR A 75 -3.29 -19.01 5.28
C THR A 75 -2.51 -20.31 5.37
N ILE A 76 -1.36 -20.26 6.05
CA ILE A 76 -0.50 -21.42 6.28
C ILE A 76 -0.21 -21.51 7.77
N GLU A 77 -0.42 -22.70 8.35
CA GLU A 77 -0.04 -22.98 9.73
C GLU A 77 1.24 -23.81 9.76
N LEU A 78 2.22 -23.32 10.51
CA LEU A 78 3.46 -24.02 10.83
C LEU A 78 3.40 -24.50 12.27
N SER A 79 3.81 -25.75 12.51
CA SER A 79 3.92 -26.31 13.85
C SER A 79 5.29 -26.91 14.12
N VAL A 80 5.85 -26.65 15.30
CA VAL A 80 7.08 -27.28 15.78
C VAL A 80 6.76 -28.67 16.30
N MET A 81 7.31 -29.71 15.68
CA MET A 81 7.08 -31.12 16.04
C MET A 81 8.09 -31.63 17.07
N SER A 82 9.28 -31.03 17.13
CA SER A 82 10.35 -31.38 18.07
C SER A 82 10.03 -30.93 19.50
N LYS A 83 10.72 -31.52 20.49
CA LYS A 83 10.70 -31.08 21.90
C LYS A 83 11.61 -29.87 22.18
N SER A 84 12.19 -29.28 21.13
CA SER A 84 13.04 -28.09 21.22
C SER A 84 12.23 -26.90 21.72
N ASP A 85 12.89 -25.97 22.40
CA ASP A 85 12.29 -24.70 22.80
C ASP A 85 11.88 -23.93 21.52
N TYR A 86 10.57 -23.85 21.29
CA TYR A 86 10.00 -23.21 20.13
C TYR A 86 10.21 -21.70 20.16
N SER A 87 10.38 -21.09 21.34
CA SER A 87 10.53 -19.63 21.47
C SER A 87 11.78 -19.07 20.80
N ASN A 88 12.76 -19.93 20.50
CA ASN A 88 14.01 -19.58 19.82
C ASN A 88 13.96 -19.79 18.30
N ILE A 89 12.78 -20.02 17.74
CA ILE A 89 12.57 -20.17 16.30
C ILE A 89 11.85 -18.93 15.77
N ASP A 90 12.51 -18.24 14.85
CA ASP A 90 12.01 -17.02 14.23
C ASP A 90 11.53 -17.31 12.81
N ILE A 91 10.40 -16.71 12.41
CA ILE A 91 9.85 -16.78 11.06
C ILE A 91 10.07 -15.45 10.36
N TYR A 92 10.41 -15.56 9.08
CA TYR A 92 10.61 -14.44 8.18
C TYR A 92 9.72 -14.62 6.95
N LEU A 93 9.16 -13.50 6.48
CA LEU A 93 8.45 -13.42 5.21
C LEU A 93 9.21 -12.46 4.31
N ASN A 94 9.64 -12.93 3.15
CA ASN A 94 10.41 -12.15 2.18
C ASN A 94 11.68 -11.49 2.78
N GLY A 95 12.37 -12.20 3.68
CA GLY A 95 13.56 -11.69 4.37
C GLY A 95 13.28 -10.75 5.55
N GLU A 96 12.03 -10.35 5.79
CA GLU A 96 11.65 -9.51 6.93
C GLU A 96 11.19 -10.35 8.11
N PHE A 97 11.60 -9.96 9.31
CA PHE A 97 11.16 -10.62 10.54
C PHE A 97 9.64 -10.50 10.68
N TYR A 98 8.97 -11.65 10.76
CA TYR A 98 7.52 -11.70 10.95
C TYR A 98 7.19 -11.89 12.43
N GLN A 99 7.60 -13.03 13.00
CA GLN A 99 7.32 -13.37 14.40
C GLN A 99 8.13 -14.59 14.86
N SER A 100 8.38 -14.70 16.16
CA SER A 100 8.87 -15.93 16.80
C SER A 100 7.71 -16.84 17.23
N PHE A 101 7.94 -18.14 17.36
CA PHE A 101 6.92 -19.03 17.91
C PHE A 101 6.69 -18.75 19.40
N HIS A 102 5.52 -18.26 19.80
CA HIS A 102 5.14 -18.16 21.22
C HIS A 102 4.40 -19.39 21.74
N GLN A 103 3.93 -20.24 20.83
CA GLN A 103 3.27 -21.51 21.11
C GLN A 103 3.75 -22.52 20.07
N LYS A 104 3.32 -23.78 20.19
CA LYS A 104 3.79 -24.85 19.30
C LYS A 104 3.40 -24.66 17.81
N SER A 105 2.36 -23.87 17.53
CA SER A 105 1.93 -23.56 16.17
C SER A 105 1.75 -22.05 15.93
N ILE A 106 1.94 -21.63 14.69
CA ILE A 106 1.76 -20.24 14.27
C ILE A 106 1.10 -20.20 12.90
N THR A 107 0.19 -19.24 12.76
CA THR A 107 -0.56 -19.03 11.53
C THR A 107 -0.03 -17.81 10.80
N LEU A 108 0.27 -17.98 9.52
CA LEU A 108 0.81 -16.97 8.61
C LEU A 108 -0.25 -16.63 7.57
N GLN A 109 -0.55 -15.34 7.42
CA GLN A 109 -1.25 -14.86 6.22
C GLN A 109 -0.23 -14.56 5.14
N VAL A 110 -0.42 -15.15 3.97
CA VAL A 110 0.56 -15.09 2.88
C VAL A 110 -0.08 -14.64 1.58
N LYS A 111 0.71 -13.99 0.73
CA LYS A 111 0.34 -13.57 -0.62
C LYS A 111 1.05 -14.42 -1.65
N ASN A 112 0.57 -14.36 -2.89
CA ASN A 112 1.23 -15.04 -3.99
C ASN A 112 2.68 -14.55 -4.13
N ASN A 113 3.61 -15.47 -4.40
CA ASN A 113 5.05 -15.25 -4.49
C ASN A 113 5.80 -14.89 -3.20
N ASP A 114 5.13 -14.81 -2.05
CA ASP A 114 5.82 -14.66 -0.76
C ASP A 114 6.82 -15.79 -0.54
N ILE A 115 7.90 -15.52 0.18
CA ILE A 115 8.90 -16.50 0.56
C ILE A 115 8.84 -16.69 2.06
N ILE A 116 8.52 -17.90 2.50
CA ILE A 116 8.58 -18.26 3.92
C ILE A 116 9.98 -18.77 4.23
N GLU A 117 10.56 -18.22 5.29
CA GLU A 117 11.87 -18.61 5.80
C GLU A 117 11.81 -18.78 7.32
N VAL A 118 12.67 -19.64 7.84
CA VAL A 118 12.76 -19.94 9.26
C VAL A 118 14.22 -19.84 9.69
N SER A 119 14.44 -19.18 10.81
CA SER A 119 15.72 -19.13 11.51
C SER A 119 15.67 -19.99 12.76
N GLY A 120 16.61 -20.93 12.86
CA GLY A 120 16.90 -21.66 14.08
C GLY A 120 18.23 -21.24 14.71
N ILE A 121 18.80 -20.09 14.31
CA ILE A 121 20.12 -19.61 14.77
C ILE A 121 20.18 -19.48 16.30
N LYS A 122 19.06 -19.11 16.94
CA LYS A 122 18.96 -19.01 18.40
C LYS A 122 18.65 -20.35 19.09
N SER A 123 18.31 -21.38 18.33
CA SER A 123 17.94 -22.70 18.85
C SER A 123 19.18 -23.54 19.11
N GLU A 124 19.35 -23.95 20.36
CA GLU A 124 20.46 -24.83 20.77
C GLU A 124 20.37 -26.23 20.12
N TYR A 125 19.13 -26.73 19.92
CA TYR A 125 18.87 -28.04 19.35
C TYR A 125 18.17 -27.95 17.98
N PRO A 126 18.35 -28.94 17.09
CA PRO A 126 17.61 -29.01 15.84
C PRO A 126 16.10 -29.05 16.06
N ALA A 127 15.40 -28.17 15.36
CA ALA A 127 13.95 -28.12 15.36
C ALA A 127 13.38 -28.75 14.08
N THR A 128 12.29 -29.49 14.23
CA THR A 128 11.52 -30.03 13.10
C THR A 128 10.20 -29.29 13.03
N ILE A 129 9.96 -28.57 11.95
CA ILE A 129 8.76 -27.79 11.70
C ILE A 129 7.97 -28.47 10.60
N LYS A 130 6.65 -28.48 10.72
CA LYS A 130 5.74 -29.10 9.77
C LYS A 130 4.67 -28.09 9.37
N ILE A 131 4.34 -28.03 8.09
CA ILE A 131 3.14 -27.33 7.62
C ILE A 131 1.92 -28.19 8.00
N THR A 132 1.16 -27.78 9.01
CA THR A 132 0.03 -28.55 9.54
C THR A 132 -1.27 -28.29 8.80
N SER A 133 -1.46 -27.07 8.31
CA SER A 133 -2.67 -26.64 7.63
C SER A 133 -2.35 -25.60 6.55
N ILE A 134 -3.09 -25.64 5.46
CA ILE A 134 -3.09 -24.63 4.40
C ILE A 134 -4.53 -24.37 3.95
N THR A 135 -4.82 -23.18 3.47
CA THR A 135 -6.09 -22.89 2.80
C THR A 135 -6.13 -23.48 1.40
N ASP A 136 -7.34 -23.79 0.90
CA ASP A 136 -7.56 -24.47 -0.39
C ASP A 136 -6.98 -23.74 -1.61
N ASN A 137 -6.74 -22.43 -1.50
CA ASN A 137 -6.14 -21.62 -2.55
C ASN A 137 -4.60 -21.70 -2.57
N VAL A 138 -3.94 -22.35 -1.63
CA VAL A 138 -2.48 -22.53 -1.61
C VAL A 138 -2.10 -23.78 -2.42
N ILE A 139 -1.35 -23.60 -3.50
CA ILE A 139 -0.79 -24.69 -4.33
C ILE A 139 0.54 -25.17 -3.77
N SER A 140 1.36 -24.25 -3.28
CA SER A 140 2.70 -24.52 -2.73
C SER A 140 3.01 -23.51 -1.63
N PRO A 141 3.68 -23.92 -0.53
CA PRO A 141 4.10 -25.28 -0.19
C PRO A 141 2.93 -26.19 0.19
N LYS A 142 3.11 -27.51 0.07
CA LYS A 142 2.07 -28.51 0.39
C LYS A 142 1.94 -28.72 1.89
N GLN A 143 0.73 -29.07 2.33
CA GLN A 143 0.49 -29.61 3.66
C GLN A 143 1.40 -30.81 3.94
N ASP A 144 1.74 -31.01 5.20
CA ASP A 144 2.64 -32.05 5.71
C ASP A 144 4.11 -31.94 5.30
N ASN A 145 4.50 -30.89 4.59
CA ASN A 145 5.90 -30.65 4.28
C ASN A 145 6.70 -30.40 5.57
N ILE A 146 7.86 -31.08 5.68
CA ILE A 146 8.71 -31.10 6.87
C ILE A 146 9.98 -30.30 6.62
N ILE A 147 10.23 -29.32 7.49
CA ILE A 147 11.40 -28.46 7.46
C ILE A 147 12.22 -28.72 8.72
N LYS A 148 13.43 -29.23 8.52
CA LYS A 148 14.43 -29.33 9.59
C LYS A 148 15.31 -28.10 9.57
N VAL A 149 15.38 -27.41 10.69
CA VAL A 149 16.22 -26.23 10.93
C VAL A 149 17.08 -26.48 12.18
N SER A 150 18.30 -26.01 12.18
CA SER A 150 19.20 -26.05 13.34
C SER A 150 19.81 -24.66 13.49
N ASN A 151 21.07 -24.53 13.91
CA ASN A 151 21.79 -23.25 14.02
C ASN A 151 22.07 -22.62 12.62
N ASN A 152 21.03 -22.45 11.82
CA ASN A 152 21.04 -21.96 10.46
C ASN A 152 19.72 -21.27 10.09
N PHE A 153 19.75 -20.61 8.95
CA PHE A 153 18.60 -20.00 8.30
C PHE A 153 18.18 -20.87 7.11
N LYS A 154 16.88 -21.13 6.97
CA LYS A 154 16.37 -22.05 5.94
C LYS A 154 15.07 -21.56 5.30
N GLN A 155 15.06 -21.54 3.98
CA GLN A 155 13.87 -21.28 3.19
C GLN A 155 12.92 -22.49 3.25
N VAL A 156 11.67 -22.24 3.65
CA VAL A 156 10.58 -23.23 3.65
C VAL A 156 10.06 -23.43 2.23
N GLY A 157 9.87 -22.32 1.50
CA GLY A 157 9.45 -22.33 0.11
C GLY A 157 8.84 -21.01 -0.34
N ARG A 158 8.58 -20.92 -1.64
CA ARG A 158 7.82 -19.81 -2.24
C ARG A 158 6.34 -20.18 -2.32
N ILE A 159 5.49 -19.23 -1.93
CA ILE A 159 4.05 -19.33 -1.98
C ILE A 159 3.56 -19.25 -3.41
N ARG A 160 2.71 -20.19 -3.79
CA ARG A 160 1.91 -20.12 -5.01
C ARG A 160 0.45 -20.28 -4.65
N LEU A 161 -0.36 -19.30 -5.04
CA LEU A 161 -1.81 -19.36 -4.90
C LEU A 161 -2.45 -19.77 -6.23
N LYS A 162 -3.69 -20.28 -6.16
CA LYS A 162 -4.55 -20.58 -7.31
C LYS A 162 -4.92 -19.31 -8.08
#